data_AF-A0A834XKF4-F1
#
_entry.id   AF-A0A834XKF4-F1
#
_cell.length_a   1.000
_cell.length_b   1.000
_cell.length_c   1.000
_cell.angle_alpha   90.00
_cell.angle_beta   90.00
_cell.angle_gamma   90.00
#
_symmetry.space_group_name_H-M   'P 1'
#
loop_
_entity.id
_entity.type
_entity.pdbx_description
1 polymer ?
#
loop_
_entity_poly.entity_id
_entity_poly.type
_entity_poly.pdbx_seq_one_letter_code
_entity_poly.pdbx_strand_id
1 'polypeptide(L)'
;MENENDNDRNFLLDVLESWGLGSYIDNFHDKNIKNKEELLRILPRDVDRIIPHGSNRLEFWNHWVPFFRQNVKMPDELDYVYSSNNVTVIRMKLLEECSKERIGKILNKHYESQCILKDYQEKKNLNYDNRIVEIIVRDVIDISQKYWTDDHYKEISESIINIFEGEQLETYYEPNGGNPNITQSKGKKDDEDDNPAGATKQTKTRGISVLKTINSLVVCVATEADLRTTINKKILESKNEPIQPYIIAVCNNEYPDEAEKVYVVLDSHKYEVKTGKEAIDLCYKLFHVLGLKYPLESYHIWELISQGLYKCGSTSNIKIPGDMIKHFKAAKQKIY
;
A
#
# COMPACT_ATOMS: atom_id res chain seq x y z
N MET A 1 29.82 -49.17 9.90
CA MET A 1 28.79 -48.26 9.37
C MET A 1 27.97 -47.60 10.50
N GLU A 2 28.51 -47.48 11.72
CA GLU A 2 27.79 -46.86 12.86
C GLU A 2 28.20 -45.40 13.14
N ASN A 3 29.22 -44.85 12.45
CA ASN A 3 29.77 -43.53 12.77
C ASN A 3 29.16 -42.34 12.00
N GLU A 4 28.37 -42.55 10.94
CA GLU A 4 27.76 -41.44 10.18
C GLU A 4 26.49 -40.91 10.86
N ASN A 5 25.67 -41.78 11.46
CA ASN A 5 24.39 -41.38 12.07
C ASN A 5 24.56 -40.55 13.35
N ASP A 6 25.60 -40.77 14.14
CA ASP A 6 25.85 -40.00 15.37
C ASP A 6 26.31 -38.57 15.05
N ASN A 7 27.07 -38.40 13.97
CA ASN A 7 27.57 -37.09 13.58
C ASN A 7 26.44 -36.18 13.05
N ASP A 8 25.50 -36.76 12.31
CA ASP A 8 24.31 -36.04 11.81
C ASP A 8 23.34 -35.69 12.93
N ARG A 9 23.10 -36.62 13.88
CA ARG A 9 22.26 -36.35 15.05
C ARG A 9 22.81 -35.21 15.90
N ASN A 10 24.12 -35.18 16.11
CA ASN A 10 24.78 -34.12 16.87
C ASN A 10 24.66 -32.78 16.13
N PHE A 11 24.81 -32.75 14.80
CA PHE A 11 24.64 -31.53 14.03
C PHE A 11 23.26 -30.88 14.24
N LEU A 12 22.18 -31.65 14.08
CA LEU A 12 20.83 -31.08 14.16
C LEU A 12 20.51 -30.60 15.58
N LEU A 13 20.93 -31.36 16.60
CA LEU A 13 20.75 -30.98 18.00
C LEU A 13 21.51 -29.68 18.30
N ASP A 14 22.78 -29.58 17.92
CA ASP A 14 23.60 -28.38 18.14
C ASP A 14 22.98 -27.14 17.47
N VAL A 15 22.49 -27.28 16.25
CA VAL A 15 21.81 -26.20 15.52
C VAL A 15 20.54 -25.77 16.25
N LEU A 16 19.67 -26.71 16.63
CA LEU A 16 18.42 -26.39 17.30
C LEU A 16 18.65 -25.82 18.70
N GLU A 17 19.62 -26.30 19.45
CA GLU A 17 20.01 -25.73 20.75
C GLU A 17 20.50 -24.29 20.60
N SER A 18 21.30 -24.00 19.56
CA SER A 18 21.76 -22.64 19.27
C SER A 18 20.63 -21.67 18.93
N TRP A 19 19.48 -22.20 18.45
CA TRP A 19 18.27 -21.44 18.15
C TRP A 19 17.27 -21.41 19.31
N GLY A 20 17.59 -22.01 20.47
CA GLY A 20 16.68 -22.13 21.60
C GLY A 20 15.53 -23.13 21.36
N LEU A 21 15.68 -24.02 20.39
CA LEU A 21 14.67 -24.99 19.92
C LEU A 21 15.07 -26.45 20.16
N GLY A 22 16.09 -26.70 21.00
CA GLY A 22 16.60 -28.06 21.28
C GLY A 22 15.52 -29.03 21.77
N SER A 23 14.49 -28.53 22.47
CA SER A 23 13.35 -29.35 22.93
C SER A 23 12.48 -29.93 21.80
N TYR A 24 12.65 -29.48 20.56
CA TYR A 24 11.91 -29.98 19.39
C TYR A 24 12.67 -31.05 18.61
N ILE A 25 13.89 -31.44 19.00
CA ILE A 25 14.74 -32.37 18.23
C ILE A 25 14.01 -33.66 17.84
N ASP A 26 13.23 -34.24 18.75
CA ASP A 26 12.48 -35.48 18.50
C ASP A 26 11.43 -35.29 17.39
N ASN A 27 10.79 -34.11 17.31
CA ASN A 27 9.81 -33.80 16.27
C ASN A 27 10.47 -33.71 14.88
N PHE A 28 11.71 -33.23 14.79
CA PHE A 28 12.45 -33.23 13.52
C PHE A 28 12.84 -34.66 13.12
N HIS A 29 13.29 -35.47 14.07
CA HIS A 29 13.61 -36.88 13.84
C HIS A 29 12.39 -37.70 13.40
N ASP A 30 11.22 -37.45 13.98
CA ASP A 30 9.95 -38.07 13.58
C ASP A 30 9.56 -37.75 12.13
N LYS A 31 10.08 -36.66 11.56
CA LYS A 31 9.92 -36.29 10.14
C LYS A 31 11.07 -36.75 9.26
N ASN A 32 11.97 -37.58 9.80
CA ASN A 32 13.20 -38.01 9.14
C ASN A 32 14.03 -36.83 8.64
N ILE A 33 14.17 -35.82 9.50
CA ILE A 33 15.11 -34.73 9.35
C ILE A 33 16.21 -34.98 10.38
N LYS A 34 17.41 -35.32 9.89
CA LYS A 34 18.55 -35.77 10.68
C LYS A 34 19.81 -35.00 10.33
N ASN A 35 19.95 -34.59 9.08
CA ASN A 35 21.14 -33.89 8.60
C ASN A 35 20.80 -32.51 8.02
N LYS A 36 21.86 -31.80 7.65
CA LYS A 36 21.83 -30.48 7.06
C LYS A 36 21.00 -30.42 5.77
N GLU A 37 21.17 -31.40 4.89
CA GLU A 37 20.50 -31.45 3.60
C GLU A 37 18.97 -31.59 3.77
N GLU A 38 18.55 -32.39 4.75
CA GLU A 38 17.14 -32.56 5.11
C GLU A 38 16.58 -31.30 5.79
N LEU A 39 17.35 -30.66 6.66
CA LEU A 39 16.98 -29.39 7.30
C LEU A 39 16.76 -28.27 6.27
N LEU A 40 17.58 -28.22 5.21
CA LEU A 40 17.43 -27.28 4.11
C LEU A 40 16.24 -27.60 3.19
N ARG A 41 15.69 -28.81 3.24
CA ARG A 41 14.53 -29.23 2.43
C ARG A 41 13.19 -29.05 3.14
N ILE A 42 13.19 -28.59 4.40
CA ILE A 42 11.96 -28.35 5.14
C ILE A 42 11.11 -27.32 4.42
N LEU A 43 9.85 -27.67 4.17
CA LEU A 43 8.89 -26.74 3.62
C LEU A 43 8.16 -26.00 4.74
N PRO A 44 7.74 -24.74 4.50
CA PRO A 44 6.89 -23.96 5.41
C PRO A 44 5.76 -24.73 6.09
N ARG A 45 5.02 -25.52 5.30
CA ARG A 45 3.87 -26.31 5.77
C ARG A 45 4.24 -27.43 6.74
N ASP A 46 5.49 -27.87 6.71
CA ASP A 46 5.97 -28.97 7.56
C ASP A 46 6.42 -28.44 8.92
N VAL A 47 6.85 -27.17 9.00
CA VAL A 47 7.26 -26.52 10.27
C VAL A 47 6.11 -26.45 11.27
N ASP A 48 4.87 -26.22 10.81
CA ASP A 48 3.69 -26.22 11.70
C ASP A 48 3.45 -27.56 12.39
N ARG A 49 3.92 -28.66 11.78
CA ARG A 49 3.81 -30.02 12.31
C ARG A 49 5.02 -30.41 13.16
N ILE A 50 6.14 -29.72 12.99
CA ILE A 50 7.38 -29.97 13.72
C ILE A 50 7.45 -29.09 14.97
N ILE A 51 7.00 -27.84 14.88
CA ILE A 51 7.02 -26.86 15.97
C ILE A 51 5.58 -26.31 16.15
N PRO A 52 4.78 -26.90 17.06
CA PRO A 52 3.37 -26.54 17.20
C PRO A 52 3.12 -25.14 17.77
N HIS A 53 4.07 -24.58 18.53
CA HIS A 53 3.90 -23.28 19.20
C HIS A 53 4.30 -22.11 18.29
N GLY A 54 3.44 -21.09 18.20
CA GLY A 54 3.63 -19.91 17.33
C GLY A 54 4.92 -19.12 17.57
N SER A 55 5.25 -18.83 18.83
CA SER A 55 6.48 -18.09 19.17
C SER A 55 7.75 -18.84 18.78
N ASN A 56 7.78 -20.16 18.97
CA ASN A 56 8.93 -21.00 18.64
C ASN A 56 9.06 -21.22 17.12
N ARG A 57 7.95 -21.13 16.36
CA ARG A 57 8.01 -21.10 14.89
C ARG A 57 8.67 -19.83 14.39
N LEU A 58 8.38 -18.67 15.00
CA LEU A 58 9.05 -17.42 14.64
C LEU A 58 10.56 -17.54 14.85
N GLU A 59 10.95 -18.03 16.02
CA GLU A 59 12.36 -18.20 16.37
C GLU A 59 13.04 -19.14 15.36
N PHE A 60 12.38 -20.24 14.99
CA PHE A 60 12.88 -21.13 13.95
C PHE A 60 13.11 -20.39 12.63
N TRP A 61 12.15 -19.60 12.16
CA TRP A 61 12.29 -18.87 10.90
C TRP A 61 13.38 -17.80 10.92
N ASN A 62 13.52 -17.08 12.05
CA ASN A 62 14.52 -16.05 12.23
C ASN A 62 15.95 -16.59 12.07
N HIS A 63 16.19 -17.83 12.53
CA HIS A 63 17.49 -18.48 12.37
C HIS A 63 17.62 -19.32 11.10
N TRP A 64 16.55 -20.00 10.68
CA TRP A 64 16.56 -20.87 9.52
C TRP A 64 16.73 -20.09 8.21
N VAL A 65 16.14 -18.90 8.05
CA VAL A 65 16.27 -18.12 6.80
C VAL A 65 17.72 -17.68 6.53
N PRO A 66 18.46 -17.06 7.47
CA PRO A 66 19.88 -16.80 7.30
C PRO A 66 20.71 -18.06 7.09
N PHE A 67 20.43 -19.13 7.85
CA PHE A 67 21.11 -20.42 7.72
C PHE A 67 20.92 -21.01 6.31
N PHE A 68 19.70 -20.99 5.78
CA PHE A 68 19.39 -21.47 4.44
C PHE A 68 20.13 -20.67 3.37
N ARG A 69 20.12 -19.33 3.47
CA ARG A 69 20.80 -18.43 2.51
C ARG A 69 22.31 -18.65 2.44
N GLN A 70 22.95 -18.94 3.58
CA GLN A 70 24.40 -19.20 3.61
C GLN A 70 24.78 -20.54 2.96
N ASN A 71 23.86 -21.50 2.94
CA ASN A 71 24.14 -22.87 2.56
C ASN A 71 23.58 -23.26 1.18
N VAL A 72 22.73 -22.42 0.59
CA VAL A 72 22.18 -22.61 -0.76
C VAL A 72 22.60 -21.44 -1.64
N LYS A 73 23.34 -21.71 -2.72
CA LYS A 73 23.55 -20.72 -3.79
C LYS A 73 22.23 -20.53 -4.54
N MET A 74 21.41 -19.58 -4.11
CA MET A 74 20.14 -19.29 -4.77
C MET A 74 20.33 -18.41 -6.00
N PRO A 75 19.65 -18.73 -7.12
CA PRO A 75 19.32 -17.75 -8.15
C PRO A 75 18.34 -16.72 -7.57
N ASP A 76 18.50 -15.44 -7.94
CA ASP A 76 17.70 -14.30 -7.45
C ASP A 76 16.16 -14.49 -7.58
N GLU A 77 15.70 -15.42 -8.42
CA GLU A 77 14.28 -15.71 -8.68
C GLU A 77 13.57 -16.52 -7.57
N LEU A 78 14.30 -17.21 -6.69
CA LEU A 78 13.69 -18.07 -5.64
C LEU A 78 13.41 -17.34 -4.30
N ASP A 79 13.98 -16.16 -4.08
CA ASP A 79 13.66 -15.29 -2.92
C ASP A 79 12.16 -14.89 -2.96
N TYR A 80 11.59 -14.77 -4.16
CA TYR A 80 10.16 -14.49 -4.37
C TYR A 80 9.26 -15.68 -4.01
N VAL A 81 9.65 -16.92 -4.34
CA VAL A 81 8.80 -18.12 -4.21
C VAL A 81 8.68 -18.60 -2.75
N TYR A 82 9.71 -18.41 -1.93
CA TYR A 82 9.69 -18.78 -0.51
C TYR A 82 9.10 -17.67 0.38
N SER A 83 9.24 -16.40 0.01
CA SER A 83 8.56 -15.27 0.67
C SER A 83 7.04 -15.24 0.43
N SER A 84 6.55 -15.83 -0.67
CA SER A 84 5.14 -15.73 -1.07
C SER A 84 4.28 -16.97 -0.72
N ASN A 85 4.87 -18.10 -0.32
CA ASN A 85 4.14 -19.34 -0.01
C ASN A 85 4.09 -19.73 1.48
N ASN A 86 4.77 -18.99 2.36
CA ASN A 86 4.72 -19.24 3.80
C ASN A 86 3.75 -18.28 4.48
N VAL A 87 2.48 -18.67 4.54
CA VAL A 87 1.39 -17.88 5.16
C VAL A 87 1.75 -17.44 6.58
N THR A 88 2.44 -18.28 7.34
CA THR A 88 2.88 -17.95 8.70
C THR A 88 3.94 -16.83 8.66
N VAL A 89 5.00 -16.97 7.88
CA VAL A 89 6.03 -15.91 7.75
C VAL A 89 5.46 -14.60 7.21
N ILE A 90 4.54 -14.66 6.23
CA ILE A 90 3.84 -13.47 5.73
C ILE A 90 3.01 -12.82 6.83
N ARG A 91 2.29 -13.60 7.65
CA ARG A 91 1.54 -13.07 8.81
C ARG A 91 2.46 -12.45 9.86
N MET A 92 3.59 -13.07 10.18
CA MET A 92 4.52 -12.52 11.17
C MET A 92 5.19 -11.23 10.66
N LYS A 93 5.55 -11.19 9.37
CA LYS A 93 6.05 -9.98 8.73
C LYS A 93 4.99 -8.88 8.68
N LEU A 94 3.73 -9.23 8.38
CA LEU A 94 2.61 -8.29 8.45
C LEU A 94 2.43 -7.74 9.86
N LEU A 95 2.51 -8.56 10.90
CA LEU A 95 2.45 -8.11 12.30
C LEU A 95 3.60 -7.16 12.66
N GLU A 96 4.83 -7.48 12.26
CA GLU A 96 5.97 -6.57 12.43
C GLU A 96 5.73 -5.23 11.71
N GLU A 97 5.13 -5.28 10.53
CA GLU A 97 4.82 -4.09 9.73
C GLU A 97 3.63 -3.29 10.31
N CYS A 98 2.81 -3.91 11.16
CA CYS A 98 1.74 -3.27 11.93
C CYS A 98 2.21 -2.71 13.29
N SER A 99 3.49 -2.88 13.65
CA SER A 99 4.02 -2.37 14.93
C SER A 99 3.97 -0.85 15.03
N LYS A 100 3.93 -0.34 16.27
CA LYS A 100 3.97 1.10 16.58
C LYS A 100 5.13 1.81 15.90
N GLU A 101 6.34 1.24 15.97
CA GLU A 101 7.54 1.83 15.40
C GLU A 101 7.42 1.94 13.88
N ARG A 102 6.85 0.92 13.23
CA ARG A 102 6.66 0.92 11.79
C ARG A 102 5.56 1.88 11.36
N ILE A 103 4.41 1.87 12.03
CA ILE A 103 3.33 2.83 11.77
C ILE A 103 3.83 4.26 12.00
N GLY A 104 4.60 4.51 13.06
CA GLY A 104 5.24 5.80 13.28
C GLY A 104 6.15 6.22 12.11
N LYS A 105 6.92 5.29 11.53
CA LYS A 105 7.71 5.57 10.31
C LYS A 105 6.83 5.85 9.10
N ILE A 106 5.74 5.10 8.91
CA ILE A 106 4.77 5.32 7.81
C ILE A 106 4.15 6.72 7.93
N LEU A 107 3.69 7.10 9.13
CA LEU A 107 3.11 8.42 9.36
C LEU A 107 4.12 9.55 9.17
N ASN A 108 5.40 9.33 9.48
CA ASN A 108 6.46 10.30 9.21
C ASN A 108 6.90 10.32 7.74
N LYS A 109 6.64 9.28 6.96
CA LYS A 109 6.94 9.23 5.51
C LYS A 109 5.97 10.11 4.71
N HIS A 110 4.69 10.09 5.08
CA HIS A 110 3.63 10.79 4.33
C HIS A 110 3.42 12.21 4.84
N TYR A 111 3.53 13.20 3.94
CA TYR A 111 3.30 14.62 4.28
C TYR A 111 1.92 14.88 4.90
N GLU A 112 0.89 14.19 4.40
CA GLU A 112 -0.47 14.30 4.91
C GLU A 112 -0.56 13.84 6.38
N SER A 113 0.03 12.68 6.69
CA SER A 113 0.12 12.16 8.06
C SER A 113 0.92 13.08 8.99
N GLN A 114 2.01 13.69 8.50
CA GLN A 114 2.77 14.68 9.27
C GLN A 114 1.90 15.90 9.66
N CYS A 115 1.04 16.36 8.75
CA CYS A 115 0.12 17.47 9.06
C CYS A 115 -0.88 17.06 10.14
N ILE A 116 -1.42 15.84 10.06
CA ILE A 116 -2.37 15.33 11.06
C ILE A 116 -1.68 15.17 12.42
N LEU A 117 -0.44 14.64 12.46
CA LEU A 117 0.35 14.54 13.68
C LEU A 117 0.56 15.90 14.34
N LYS A 118 0.86 16.93 13.55
CA LYS A 118 1.03 18.29 14.07
C LYS A 118 -0.28 18.87 14.62
N ASP A 119 -1.38 18.73 13.88
CA ASP A 119 -2.71 19.18 14.31
C ASP A 119 -3.13 18.46 15.61
N TYR A 120 -2.82 17.17 15.72
CA TYR A 120 -3.07 16.39 16.93
C TYR A 120 -2.24 16.85 18.13
N GLN A 121 -0.96 17.17 17.93
CA GLN A 121 -0.11 17.70 19.00
C GLN A 121 -0.67 19.01 19.57
N GLU A 122 -1.25 19.86 18.72
CA GLU A 122 -1.83 21.14 19.11
C GLU A 122 -3.21 21.00 19.77
N LYS A 123 -4.07 20.10 19.26
CA LYS A 123 -5.50 20.02 19.63
C LYS A 123 -5.86 18.85 20.53
N LYS A 124 -4.98 17.83 20.62
CA LYS A 124 -5.21 16.55 21.33
C LYS A 124 -6.54 15.89 20.95
N ASN A 125 -6.91 16.03 19.67
CA ASN A 125 -8.16 15.51 19.13
C ASN A 125 -7.91 15.13 17.67
N LEU A 126 -8.18 13.88 17.31
CA LEU A 126 -8.12 13.39 15.95
C LEU A 126 -9.49 13.59 15.29
N ASN A 127 -9.50 14.25 14.14
CA ASN A 127 -10.73 14.46 13.35
C ASN A 127 -10.54 13.91 11.92
N TYR A 128 -9.54 13.03 11.75
CA TYR A 128 -9.04 12.56 10.45
C TYR A 128 -8.78 11.05 10.48
N ASP A 129 -9.56 10.36 11.30
CA ASP A 129 -9.37 8.99 11.77
C ASP A 129 -9.33 8.03 10.58
N ASN A 130 -10.30 8.19 9.67
CA ASN A 130 -10.38 7.46 8.41
C ASN A 130 -9.16 7.69 7.49
N ARG A 131 -8.55 8.87 7.54
CA ARG A 131 -7.46 9.24 6.63
C ARG A 131 -6.12 8.67 7.09
N ILE A 132 -5.87 8.65 8.40
CA ILE A 132 -4.71 7.95 8.98
C ILE A 132 -4.78 6.46 8.68
N VAL A 133 -5.95 5.85 8.91
CA VAL A 133 -6.16 4.44 8.59
C VAL A 133 -5.89 4.18 7.11
N GLU A 134 -6.43 4.99 6.21
CA GLU A 134 -6.19 4.82 4.77
C GLU A 134 -4.71 4.88 4.39
N ILE A 135 -3.93 5.78 5.01
CA ILE A 135 -2.49 5.91 4.75
C ILE A 135 -1.72 4.69 5.28
N ILE A 136 -2.02 4.25 6.51
CA ILE A 136 -1.39 3.06 7.11
C ILE A 136 -1.74 1.83 6.29
N VAL A 137 -3.03 1.61 6.04
CA VAL A 137 -3.53 0.45 5.31
C VAL A 137 -2.96 0.43 3.89
N ARG A 138 -2.83 1.56 3.21
CA ARG A 138 -2.21 1.63 1.89
C ARG A 138 -0.76 1.13 1.91
N ASP A 139 0.07 1.66 2.82
CA ASP A 139 1.48 1.28 2.90
C ASP A 139 1.71 -0.14 3.44
N VAL A 140 0.77 -0.69 4.23
CA VAL A 140 0.88 -2.05 4.79
C VAL A 140 0.23 -3.10 3.87
N ILE A 141 -0.81 -2.78 3.10
CA ILE A 141 -1.52 -3.73 2.20
C ILE A 141 -0.60 -4.22 1.07
N ASP A 142 0.37 -3.41 0.64
CA ASP A 142 1.30 -3.77 -0.42
C ASP A 142 2.17 -5.00 -0.05
N ILE A 143 2.25 -5.36 1.24
CA ILE A 143 2.97 -6.55 1.72
C ILE A 143 2.21 -7.83 1.41
N SER A 144 0.88 -7.83 1.47
CA SER A 144 0.06 -8.98 1.11
C SER A 144 -1.42 -8.63 0.99
N GLN A 145 -2.02 -8.88 -0.16
CA GLN A 145 -3.47 -8.69 -0.35
C GLN A 145 -4.33 -9.86 0.17
N LYS A 146 -3.73 -11.01 0.54
CA LYS A 146 -4.46 -12.27 0.79
C LYS A 146 -4.44 -12.79 2.24
N TYR A 147 -3.61 -12.24 3.12
CA TYR A 147 -3.32 -12.88 4.42
C TYR A 147 -3.61 -12.03 5.66
N TRP A 148 -4.46 -11.00 5.52
CA TRP A 148 -4.89 -10.18 6.65
C TRP A 148 -5.81 -10.95 7.59
N THR A 149 -5.56 -10.84 8.91
CA THR A 149 -6.38 -11.42 9.97
C THR A 149 -6.87 -10.32 10.91
N ASP A 150 -7.89 -10.64 11.72
CA ASP A 150 -8.40 -9.80 12.80
C ASP A 150 -7.27 -9.30 13.72
N ASP A 151 -6.28 -10.15 14.04
CA ASP A 151 -5.12 -9.77 14.84
C ASP A 151 -4.30 -8.64 14.20
N HIS A 152 -4.17 -8.59 12.86
CA HIS A 152 -3.45 -7.51 12.19
C HIS A 152 -4.20 -6.18 12.31
N TYR A 153 -5.51 -6.19 12.08
CA TYR A 153 -6.33 -4.97 12.20
C TYR A 153 -6.36 -4.45 13.64
N LYS A 154 -6.39 -5.37 14.61
CA LYS A 154 -6.27 -5.07 16.02
C LYS A 154 -4.91 -4.43 16.33
N GLU A 155 -3.81 -5.02 15.87
CA GLU A 155 -2.45 -4.50 16.09
C GLU A 155 -2.25 -3.09 15.49
N ILE A 156 -2.77 -2.85 14.28
CA ILE A 156 -2.76 -1.51 13.68
C ILE A 156 -3.51 -0.52 14.57
N SER A 157 -4.68 -0.92 15.05
CA SER A 157 -5.55 -0.06 15.86
C SER A 157 -4.92 0.26 17.22
N GLU A 158 -4.32 -0.73 17.89
CA GLU A 158 -3.55 -0.52 19.13
C GLU A 158 -2.34 0.39 18.88
N SER A 159 -1.66 0.22 17.76
CA SER A 159 -0.55 1.08 17.37
C SER A 159 -0.97 2.52 17.08
N ILE A 160 -2.15 2.73 16.48
CA ILE A 160 -2.74 4.07 16.31
C ILE A 160 -3.00 4.70 17.68
N ILE A 161 -3.67 4.02 18.61
CA ILE A 161 -3.94 4.53 19.97
C ILE A 161 -2.63 4.88 20.70
N ASN A 162 -1.61 4.06 20.53
CA ASN A 162 -0.29 4.29 21.12
C ASN A 162 0.44 5.52 20.56
N ILE A 163 0.04 6.02 19.39
CA ILE A 163 0.55 7.25 18.76
C ILE A 163 -0.36 8.44 19.12
N PHE A 164 -1.67 8.20 19.18
CA PHE A 164 -2.71 9.19 19.42
C PHE A 164 -3.37 8.95 20.80
N GLU A 165 -2.70 9.41 21.85
CA GLU A 165 -3.16 9.25 23.25
C GLU A 165 -4.55 9.89 23.49
N GLY A 166 -5.60 9.08 23.60
CA GLY A 166 -6.99 9.54 23.80
C GLY A 166 -7.98 8.85 22.87
N GLU A 167 -7.49 8.28 21.78
CA GLU A 167 -8.26 7.45 20.86
C GLU A 167 -8.75 6.15 21.51
N GLN A 168 -9.86 5.61 20.99
CA GLN A 168 -10.48 4.38 21.47
C GLN A 168 -10.31 3.27 20.42
N LEU A 169 -10.12 2.03 20.88
CA LEU A 169 -9.88 0.88 19.99
C LEU A 169 -11.06 0.64 19.06
N GLU A 170 -12.27 0.82 19.58
CA GLU A 170 -13.54 0.61 18.88
C GLU A 170 -13.74 1.60 17.72
N THR A 171 -13.01 2.71 17.69
CA THR A 171 -13.02 3.66 16.56
C THR A 171 -12.38 3.04 15.31
N TYR A 172 -11.42 2.14 15.48
CA TYR A 172 -10.56 1.63 14.41
C TYR A 172 -10.72 0.13 14.14
N TYR A 173 -11.20 -0.62 15.14
CA TYR A 173 -11.34 -2.06 15.06
C TYR A 173 -12.64 -2.56 15.68
N GLU A 174 -13.42 -3.27 14.87
CA GLU A 174 -14.56 -4.06 15.31
C GLU A 174 -14.27 -5.53 15.00
N PRO A 175 -14.15 -6.41 16.01
CA PRO A 175 -13.84 -7.83 15.78
C PRO A 175 -14.95 -8.52 14.98
N ASN A 176 -14.57 -9.39 14.04
CA ASN A 176 -15.53 -10.14 13.24
C ASN A 176 -16.24 -11.17 14.13
N GLY A 177 -17.39 -10.77 14.70
CA GLY A 177 -18.19 -11.57 15.63
C GLY A 177 -18.88 -10.78 16.76
N GLY A 178 -18.80 -9.45 16.78
CA GLY A 178 -19.43 -8.60 17.78
C GLY A 178 -20.97 -8.55 17.72
N ASN A 179 -21.60 -9.13 18.74
CA ASN A 179 -22.97 -8.95 19.27
C ASN A 179 -24.10 -8.46 18.31
N PRO A 180 -25.10 -9.30 17.94
CA PRO A 180 -26.23 -8.91 17.08
C PRO A 180 -27.17 -7.84 17.66
N ASN A 181 -26.91 -7.34 18.87
CA ASN A 181 -27.75 -6.36 19.59
C ASN A 181 -27.16 -4.95 19.66
N ILE A 182 -26.03 -4.66 19.01
CA ILE A 182 -25.55 -3.28 18.90
C ILE A 182 -26.14 -2.68 17.62
N THR A 183 -27.09 -1.77 17.81
CA THR A 183 -27.76 -1.05 16.76
C THR A 183 -26.73 -0.26 15.97
N GLN A 184 -26.70 -0.46 14.65
CA GLN A 184 -25.98 0.37 13.69
C GLN A 184 -26.04 1.85 14.11
N SER A 185 -24.88 2.44 14.40
CA SER A 185 -24.72 3.88 14.61
C SER A 185 -25.07 4.58 13.29
N LYS A 186 -26.34 4.97 13.22
CA LYS A 186 -26.98 5.97 12.36
C LYS A 186 -26.02 6.70 11.41
N GLY A 187 -25.94 6.20 10.18
CA GLY A 187 -26.00 7.12 9.04
C GLY A 187 -27.27 7.94 9.19
N LYS A 188 -27.15 9.27 9.19
CA LYS A 188 -28.27 10.21 9.08
C LYS A 188 -29.19 9.73 7.95
N LYS A 189 -30.35 9.19 8.33
CA LYS A 189 -31.54 9.19 7.49
C LYS A 189 -32.06 10.61 7.56
N ASP A 190 -32.00 11.32 6.44
CA ASP A 190 -32.80 12.52 6.27
C ASP A 190 -34.27 12.10 6.29
N ASP A 191 -35.04 12.85 7.07
CA ASP A 191 -36.46 12.64 7.32
C ASP A 191 -37.25 12.65 5.99
N GLU A 192 -37.97 11.57 5.75
CA GLU A 192 -38.91 11.40 4.65
C GLU A 192 -40.28 11.90 5.14
N ASP A 193 -40.56 13.19 4.95
CA ASP A 193 -41.88 13.79 5.15
C ASP A 193 -42.61 13.92 3.80
N ASP A 194 -43.91 13.61 3.88
CA ASP A 194 -44.91 13.48 2.81
C ASP A 194 -45.03 14.67 1.83
N ASN A 195 -44.98 14.39 0.51
CA ASN A 195 -46.03 14.76 -0.47
C ASN A 195 -45.74 14.22 -1.90
N PRO A 196 -46.76 14.02 -2.76
CA PRO A 196 -46.66 13.29 -4.02
C PRO A 196 -46.44 14.20 -5.25
N ALA A 197 -46.14 13.54 -6.36
CA ALA A 197 -46.18 14.01 -7.76
C ALA A 197 -44.96 14.77 -8.31
N GLY A 198 -44.18 14.05 -9.13
CA GLY A 198 -43.57 14.58 -10.35
C GLY A 198 -42.18 15.18 -10.23
N ALA A 199 -41.12 14.36 -10.27
CA ALA A 199 -39.81 14.79 -10.75
C ALA A 199 -38.93 13.62 -11.21
N THR A 200 -38.52 13.70 -12.46
CA THR A 200 -37.42 13.09 -13.21
C THR A 200 -36.45 12.17 -12.45
N LYS A 201 -36.35 10.91 -12.89
CA LYS A 201 -35.32 9.94 -12.49
C LYS A 201 -33.92 10.52 -12.74
N GLN A 202 -33.26 11.02 -11.70
CA GLN A 202 -31.82 11.24 -11.72
C GLN A 202 -31.13 9.87 -11.63
N THR A 203 -30.49 9.46 -12.72
CA THR A 203 -29.59 8.32 -12.74
C THR A 203 -28.44 8.55 -11.77
N LYS A 204 -28.37 7.70 -10.74
CA LYS A 204 -27.30 7.63 -9.76
C LYS A 204 -25.97 7.38 -10.48
N THR A 205 -25.17 8.42 -10.71
CA THR A 205 -23.84 8.31 -11.31
C THR A 205 -22.94 7.52 -10.36
N ARG A 206 -22.44 6.36 -10.80
CA ARG A 206 -21.37 5.64 -10.10
C ARG A 206 -20.17 6.59 -9.97
N GLY A 207 -19.74 6.90 -8.76
CA GLY A 207 -18.59 7.76 -8.51
C GLY A 207 -17.34 7.25 -9.24
N ILE A 208 -16.55 8.16 -9.79
CA ILE A 208 -15.25 7.86 -10.41
C ILE A 208 -14.30 7.42 -9.29
N SER A 209 -13.59 6.29 -9.46
CA SER A 209 -12.68 5.79 -8.43
C SER A 209 -11.40 6.63 -8.35
N VAL A 210 -10.83 6.76 -7.14
CA VAL A 210 -9.56 7.45 -6.90
C VAL A 210 -8.45 6.93 -7.81
N LEU A 211 -8.37 5.61 -8.00
CA LEU A 211 -7.37 5.00 -8.89
C LEU A 211 -7.55 5.42 -10.36
N LYS A 212 -8.80 5.55 -10.85
CA LYS A 212 -9.05 6.04 -12.22
C LYS A 212 -8.66 7.51 -12.36
N THR A 213 -8.94 8.32 -11.35
CA THR A 213 -8.49 9.72 -11.28
C THR A 213 -6.97 9.79 -11.38
N ILE A 214 -6.24 9.04 -10.54
CA ILE A 214 -4.77 9.03 -10.53
C ILE A 214 -4.21 8.55 -11.87
N ASN A 215 -4.68 7.42 -12.41
CA ASN A 215 -4.19 6.84 -13.66
C ASN A 215 -4.48 7.69 -14.91
N SER A 216 -5.45 8.61 -14.81
CA SER A 216 -5.71 9.59 -15.86
C SER A 216 -4.73 10.78 -15.81
N LEU A 217 -4.05 10.99 -14.69
CA LEU A 217 -3.07 12.05 -14.47
C LEU A 217 -1.63 11.53 -14.68
N VAL A 218 -1.27 10.47 -13.96
CA VAL A 218 0.08 9.89 -13.93
C VAL A 218 0.01 8.36 -13.95
N VAL A 219 0.92 7.74 -14.70
CA VAL A 219 1.09 6.28 -14.74
C VAL A 219 2.53 5.94 -14.36
N CYS A 220 2.70 5.08 -13.36
CA CYS A 220 4.01 4.56 -12.96
C CYS A 220 4.32 3.28 -13.75
N VAL A 221 5.54 3.15 -14.25
CA VAL A 221 6.03 1.96 -14.95
C VAL A 221 7.43 1.58 -14.46
N ALA A 222 7.72 0.28 -14.37
CA ALA A 222 9.01 -0.19 -13.86
C ALA A 222 10.14 0.03 -14.87
N THR A 223 9.88 -0.22 -16.16
CA THR A 223 10.92 -0.20 -17.19
C THR A 223 10.53 0.62 -18.42
N GLU A 224 11.53 0.95 -19.26
CA GLU A 224 11.26 1.54 -20.58
C GLU A 224 10.49 0.60 -21.53
N ALA A 225 10.54 -0.72 -21.32
CA ALA A 225 9.73 -1.66 -22.08
C ALA A 225 8.25 -1.53 -21.71
N ASP A 226 7.96 -1.34 -20.42
CA ASP A 226 6.62 -1.11 -19.89
C ASP A 226 6.06 0.24 -20.34
N LEU A 227 6.92 1.27 -20.45
CA LEU A 227 6.57 2.57 -21.03
C LEU A 227 5.98 2.40 -22.44
N ARG A 228 6.69 1.69 -23.33
CA ARG A 228 6.24 1.46 -24.71
C ARG A 228 4.93 0.68 -24.75
N THR A 229 4.82 -0.36 -23.92
CA THR A 229 3.62 -1.19 -23.82
C THR A 229 2.42 -0.38 -23.34
N THR A 230 2.62 0.50 -22.36
CA THR A 230 1.59 1.38 -21.81
C THR A 230 1.09 2.39 -22.84
N ILE A 231 1.98 3.03 -23.59
CA ILE A 231 1.62 3.96 -24.67
C ILE A 231 0.78 3.23 -25.73
N ASN A 232 1.25 2.07 -26.20
CA ASN A 232 0.54 1.28 -27.21
C ASN A 232 -0.84 0.83 -26.73
N LYS A 233 -0.94 0.44 -25.45
CA LYS A 233 -2.22 0.08 -24.84
C LYS A 233 -3.20 1.26 -24.84
N LYS A 234 -2.76 2.46 -24.45
CA LYS A 234 -3.62 3.66 -24.48
C LYS A 234 -4.04 4.04 -25.89
N ILE A 235 -3.17 3.89 -26.89
CA ILE A 235 -3.52 4.09 -28.30
C ILE A 235 -4.60 3.11 -28.76
N LEU A 236 -4.49 1.84 -28.36
CA LEU A 236 -5.50 0.84 -28.71
C LEU A 236 -6.85 1.11 -28.01
N GLU A 237 -6.80 1.58 -26.76
CA GLU A 237 -7.99 1.90 -25.96
C GLU A 237 -8.68 3.20 -26.40
N SER A 238 -7.97 4.14 -27.03
CA SER A 238 -8.54 5.44 -27.41
C SER A 238 -9.53 5.37 -28.57
N LYS A 239 -9.63 4.24 -29.29
CA LYS A 239 -10.63 4.01 -30.35
C LYS A 239 -10.71 5.16 -31.38
N ASN A 240 -9.57 5.69 -31.80
CA ASN A 240 -9.40 6.85 -32.70
C ASN A 240 -9.75 8.22 -32.12
N GLU A 241 -9.92 8.35 -30.81
CA GLU A 241 -9.93 9.65 -30.15
C GLU A 241 -8.50 10.11 -29.82
N PRO A 242 -8.23 11.43 -29.88
CA PRO A 242 -6.93 11.98 -29.49
C PRO A 242 -6.66 11.70 -28.02
N ILE A 243 -5.47 11.17 -27.74
CA ILE A 243 -5.08 10.82 -26.38
C ILE A 243 -4.78 12.12 -25.63
N GLN A 244 -5.48 12.33 -24.53
CA GLN A 244 -5.24 13.48 -23.69
C GLN A 244 -3.84 13.44 -23.07
N PRO A 245 -3.12 14.57 -22.96
CA PRO A 245 -1.84 14.65 -22.28
C PRO A 245 -1.86 13.97 -20.91
N TYR A 246 -0.90 13.09 -20.67
CA TYR A 246 -0.75 12.43 -19.38
C TYR A 246 0.73 12.19 -19.07
N ILE A 247 1.02 11.98 -17.78
CA ILE A 247 2.38 11.81 -17.28
C ILE A 247 2.68 10.32 -17.17
N ILE A 248 3.88 9.90 -17.57
CA ILE A 248 4.44 8.58 -17.25
C ILE A 248 5.72 8.77 -16.44
N ALA A 249 5.79 8.15 -15.28
CA ALA A 249 6.99 8.07 -14.44
C ALA A 249 7.61 6.68 -14.57
N VAL A 250 8.89 6.61 -14.94
CA VAL A 250 9.67 5.37 -14.89
C VAL A 250 10.30 5.28 -13.50
N CYS A 251 9.82 4.34 -12.69
CA CYS A 251 10.24 4.16 -11.31
C CYS A 251 10.28 2.66 -10.99
N ASN A 252 11.42 2.20 -10.46
CA ASN A 252 11.59 0.81 -10.00
C ASN A 252 10.70 0.49 -8.77
N ASN A 253 10.18 1.53 -8.12
CA ASN A 253 9.27 1.48 -6.98
C ASN A 253 7.88 1.99 -7.39
N GLU A 254 6.81 1.62 -6.67
CA GLU A 254 5.43 2.03 -7.00
C GLU A 254 5.15 3.54 -6.83
N TYR A 255 6.09 4.32 -6.28
CA TYR A 255 5.92 5.74 -5.98
C TYR A 255 6.61 6.67 -7.01
N PRO A 256 5.95 7.76 -7.46
CA PRO A 256 6.52 8.68 -8.47
C PRO A 256 7.63 9.60 -7.94
N ASP A 257 7.80 9.74 -6.62
CA ASP A 257 8.71 10.72 -6.00
C ASP A 257 10.19 10.38 -6.22
N GLU A 258 10.49 9.11 -6.56
CA GLU A 258 11.83 8.60 -6.89
C GLU A 258 11.96 8.25 -8.39
N ALA A 259 11.12 8.83 -9.24
CA ALA A 259 11.15 8.52 -10.67
C ALA A 259 12.52 8.83 -11.28
N GLU A 260 13.11 7.82 -11.92
CA GLU A 260 14.36 7.96 -12.66
C GLU A 260 14.16 8.86 -13.88
N LYS A 261 13.01 8.70 -14.55
CA LYS A 261 12.64 9.49 -15.73
C LYS A 261 11.16 9.84 -15.69
N VAL A 262 10.84 11.04 -16.13
CA VAL A 262 9.45 11.52 -16.24
C VAL A 262 9.19 11.93 -17.68
N TYR A 263 8.07 11.46 -18.22
CA TYR A 263 7.64 11.73 -19.58
C TYR A 263 6.24 12.35 -19.57
N VAL A 264 6.01 13.30 -20.48
CA VAL A 264 4.68 13.71 -20.91
C VAL A 264 4.38 13.04 -22.24
N VAL A 265 3.25 12.35 -22.32
CA VAL A 265 2.82 11.66 -23.54
C VAL A 265 1.63 12.38 -24.15
N LEU A 266 1.70 12.61 -25.46
CA LEU A 266 0.62 13.11 -26.29
C LEU A 266 0.57 12.27 -27.57
N ASP A 267 -0.55 11.58 -27.79
CA ASP A 267 -0.72 10.57 -28.85
C ASP A 267 0.42 9.54 -28.85
N SER A 268 1.25 9.52 -29.89
CA SER A 268 2.41 8.63 -30.05
C SER A 268 3.74 9.26 -29.67
N HIS A 269 3.75 10.53 -29.25
CA HIS A 269 4.96 11.27 -28.91
C HIS A 269 5.16 11.32 -27.41
N LYS A 270 6.43 11.19 -26.98
CA LYS A 270 6.84 11.35 -25.59
C LYS A 270 7.87 12.48 -25.46
N TYR A 271 7.71 13.29 -24.43
CA TYR A 271 8.58 14.40 -24.09
C TYR A 271 9.19 14.15 -22.72
N GLU A 272 10.51 13.96 -22.66
CA GLU A 272 11.22 13.79 -21.39
C GLU A 272 11.34 15.14 -20.66
N VAL A 273 11.06 15.13 -19.36
CA VAL A 273 11.16 16.30 -18.48
C VAL A 273 11.89 15.91 -17.20
N LYS A 274 12.46 16.90 -16.51
CA LYS A 274 13.36 16.63 -15.38
C LYS A 274 12.61 16.33 -14.08
N THR A 275 11.39 16.85 -13.94
CA THR A 275 10.63 16.77 -12.69
C THR A 275 9.13 16.59 -12.94
N GLY A 276 8.42 16.03 -11.97
CA GLY A 276 6.95 15.97 -12.01
C GLY A 276 6.29 17.36 -12.11
N LYS A 277 6.93 18.41 -11.56
CA LYS A 277 6.48 19.80 -11.71
C LYS A 277 6.51 20.26 -13.17
N GLU A 278 7.62 20.00 -13.86
CA GLU A 278 7.75 20.29 -15.29
C GLU A 278 6.75 19.47 -16.11
N ALA A 279 6.48 18.22 -15.72
CA ALA A 279 5.48 17.37 -16.38
C ALA A 279 4.07 17.94 -16.26
N ILE A 280 3.65 18.34 -15.06
CA ILE A 280 2.33 18.97 -14.83
C ILE A 280 2.23 20.27 -15.63
N ASP A 281 3.27 21.11 -15.63
CA ASP A 281 3.29 22.37 -16.36
C ASP A 281 3.20 22.17 -17.88
N LEU A 282 3.94 21.20 -18.42
CA LEU A 282 3.88 20.84 -19.82
C LEU A 282 2.51 20.26 -20.21
N CYS A 283 1.95 19.33 -19.43
CA CYS A 283 0.60 18.80 -19.66
C CYS A 283 -0.45 19.92 -19.68
N TYR A 284 -0.43 20.81 -18.68
CA TYR A 284 -1.35 21.95 -18.61
C TYR A 284 -1.22 22.85 -19.85
N LYS A 285 0.01 23.21 -20.24
CA LYS A 285 0.25 23.99 -21.46
C LYS A 285 -0.26 23.28 -22.71
N LEU A 286 -0.04 21.96 -22.83
CA LEU A 286 -0.55 21.18 -23.96
C LEU A 286 -2.08 21.20 -24.04
N PHE A 287 -2.79 21.07 -22.90
CA PHE A 287 -4.26 21.20 -22.90
C PHE A 287 -4.72 22.54 -23.48
N HIS A 288 -4.09 23.63 -23.06
CA HIS A 288 -4.49 24.98 -23.48
C HIS A 288 -4.04 25.34 -24.89
N VAL A 289 -2.80 25.02 -25.27
CA VAL A 289 -2.24 25.33 -26.59
C VAL A 289 -2.98 24.56 -27.69
N LEU A 290 -3.37 23.32 -27.41
CA LEU A 290 -4.03 22.44 -28.37
C LEU A 290 -5.57 22.47 -28.27
N GLY A 291 -6.13 23.24 -27.33
CA GLY A 291 -7.58 23.31 -27.11
C GLY A 291 -8.21 21.98 -26.70
N LEU A 292 -7.46 21.15 -25.99
CA LEU A 292 -7.88 19.82 -25.56
C LEU A 292 -8.72 19.89 -24.28
N LYS A 293 -9.59 18.90 -24.09
CA LYS A 293 -10.41 18.76 -22.88
C LYS A 293 -9.65 17.95 -21.83
N TYR A 294 -9.72 18.35 -20.57
CA TYR A 294 -9.20 17.51 -19.49
C TYR A 294 -9.91 16.15 -19.46
N PRO A 295 -9.20 15.07 -19.06
CA PRO A 295 -9.83 13.78 -18.81
C PRO A 295 -10.96 13.91 -17.79
N LEU A 296 -12.07 13.23 -18.02
CA LEU A 296 -13.24 13.31 -17.13
C LEU A 296 -12.89 12.86 -15.71
N GLU A 297 -12.01 11.86 -15.59
CA GLU A 297 -11.59 11.26 -14.35
C GLU A 297 -10.78 12.22 -13.47
N SER A 298 -9.90 13.02 -14.07
CA SER A 298 -9.05 14.01 -13.36
C SER A 298 -9.47 15.45 -13.60
N TYR A 299 -10.64 15.71 -14.19
CA TYR A 299 -11.11 17.06 -14.50
C TYR A 299 -10.98 18.02 -13.32
N HIS A 300 -11.44 17.59 -12.14
CA HIS A 300 -11.39 18.36 -10.90
C HIS A 300 -9.96 18.68 -10.43
N ILE A 301 -8.99 17.81 -10.70
CA ILE A 301 -7.57 18.03 -10.38
C ILE A 301 -6.97 19.07 -11.33
N TRP A 302 -7.26 18.98 -12.63
CA TRP A 302 -6.81 19.95 -13.62
C TRP A 302 -7.42 21.35 -13.40
N GLU A 303 -8.68 21.39 -12.96
CA GLU A 303 -9.33 22.61 -12.49
C GLU A 303 -8.63 23.23 -11.29
N LEU A 304 -8.27 22.41 -10.29
CA LEU A 304 -7.48 22.85 -9.14
C LEU A 304 -6.11 23.40 -9.56
N ILE A 305 -5.44 22.75 -10.52
CA ILE A 305 -4.16 23.20 -11.08
C ILE A 305 -4.34 24.56 -11.79
N SER A 306 -5.37 24.70 -12.63
CA SER A 306 -5.66 25.95 -13.36
C SER A 306 -5.87 27.13 -12.42
N GLN A 307 -6.71 26.94 -11.40
CA GLN A 307 -7.05 27.99 -10.45
C GLN A 307 -5.89 28.27 -9.47
N GLY A 308 -5.20 27.22 -9.01
CA GLY A 308 -4.17 27.30 -7.99
C GLY A 308 -2.80 27.73 -8.51
N LEU A 309 -2.31 27.12 -9.59
CA LEU A 309 -0.98 27.41 -10.15
C LEU A 309 -1.02 28.61 -11.10
N TYR A 310 -1.97 28.60 -12.03
CA TYR A 310 -2.02 29.54 -13.17
C TYR A 310 -2.97 30.71 -12.96
N LYS A 311 -3.82 30.68 -11.93
CA LYS A 311 -4.86 31.70 -11.65
C LYS A 311 -5.76 31.97 -12.87
N CYS A 312 -5.90 31.00 -13.76
CA CYS A 312 -6.77 31.11 -14.92
C CYS A 312 -8.16 30.59 -14.51
N GLY A 313 -9.17 31.46 -14.63
CA GLY A 313 -10.53 31.18 -14.17
C GLY A 313 -11.20 30.11 -15.03
N SER A 314 -11.85 29.15 -14.40
CA SER A 314 -12.77 28.26 -15.10
C SER A 314 -14.20 28.73 -14.91
N THR A 315 -14.96 28.64 -15.99
CA THR A 315 -16.39 28.92 -16.13
C THR A 315 -17.27 27.85 -15.50
N SER A 316 -16.72 26.94 -14.68
CA SER A 316 -17.45 25.80 -14.12
C SER A 316 -17.81 26.04 -12.66
N ASN A 317 -19.08 25.81 -12.32
CA ASN A 317 -19.68 25.90 -10.97
C ASN A 317 -19.13 24.87 -9.95
N ILE A 318 -17.92 24.36 -10.15
CA ILE A 318 -17.30 23.41 -9.22
C ILE A 318 -16.79 24.20 -8.02
N LYS A 319 -17.51 24.08 -6.90
CA LYS A 319 -17.05 24.58 -5.60
C LYS A 319 -15.86 23.74 -5.13
N ILE A 320 -14.65 24.20 -5.43
CA ILE A 320 -13.44 23.65 -4.82
C ILE A 320 -13.45 24.05 -3.34
N PRO A 321 -13.35 23.10 -2.39
CA PRO A 321 -13.24 23.41 -0.97
C PRO A 321 -12.09 24.38 -0.69
N GLY A 322 -12.36 25.45 0.07
CA GLY A 322 -11.38 26.53 0.35
C GLY A 322 -10.09 26.03 1.02
N ASP A 323 -10.19 24.97 1.82
CA ASP A 323 -9.03 24.36 2.48
C ASP A 323 -8.06 23.70 1.50
N MET A 324 -8.58 23.09 0.42
CA MET A 324 -7.74 22.53 -0.65
C MET A 324 -6.96 23.64 -1.37
N ILE A 325 -7.59 24.78 -1.64
CA ILE A 325 -6.93 25.94 -2.25
C ILE A 325 -5.83 26.48 -1.33
N LYS A 326 -6.08 26.53 -0.01
CA LYS A 326 -5.10 26.97 0.99
C LYS A 326 -3.90 26.02 1.05
N HIS A 327 -4.13 24.71 1.10
CA HIS A 327 -3.06 23.70 1.11
C HIS A 327 -2.24 23.73 -0.18
N PHE A 328 -2.90 23.86 -1.32
CA PHE A 328 -2.23 23.93 -2.62
C PHE A 328 -1.37 25.20 -2.78
N LYS A 329 -1.83 26.34 -2.24
CA LYS A 329 -1.03 27.58 -2.16
C LYS A 329 0.18 27.44 -1.23
N ALA A 330 0.03 26.76 -0.10
CA ALA A 330 1.12 26.49 0.83
C ALA A 330 2.17 25.54 0.21
N ALA A 331 1.73 24.53 -0.55
CA ALA A 331 2.62 23.65 -1.32
C ALA A 331 3.39 24.44 -2.40
N LYS A 332 2.74 25.38 -3.10
CA LYS A 332 3.39 26.27 -4.08
C LYS A 332 4.55 27.08 -3.46
N GLN A 333 4.43 27.56 -2.22
CA GLN A 333 5.49 28.32 -1.54
C GLN A 333 6.70 27.49 -1.08
N LYS A 334 6.58 26.16 -1.02
CA LYS A 334 7.72 25.27 -0.73
C LYS A 334 8.46 24.81 -2.00
N ILE A 335 7.86 25.07 -3.17
CA ILE A 335 8.29 24.58 -4.48
C ILE A 335 8.96 25.70 -5.32
N TYR A 336 8.98 26.92 -4.82
CA TYR A 336 9.74 28.09 -5.29
C TYR A 336 10.50 28.66 -4.10
#